data_AF-A0A380TM39-F1
#
_entry.id   AF-A0A380TM39-F1
#
_cell.length_a   1.000
_cell.length_b   1.000
_cell.length_c   1.000
_cell.angle_alpha   90.00
_cell.angle_beta   90.00
_cell.angle_gamma   90.00
#
_symmetry.space_group_name_H-M   'P 1'
#
loop_
_entity.id
_entity.type
_entity.pdbx_description
1 polymer ?
#
loop_
_entity_poly.entity_id
_entity_poly.type
_entity_poly.pdbx_seq_one_letter_code
_entity_poly.pdbx_strand_id
1 'polypeptide(L)'
;MTTVYVLLPYTDMASIPLTQHQETFISERVASGFYVTTTEVVAAALRLLEDEERLRTERLAALKQAIAPALRQVKEGRLEDGESVIARVRAHIRAIPEAR
;
A
#
# COMPACT_ATOMS: atom_id res chain seq x y z
N MET A 1 8.27 -24.88 -20.34
CA MET A 1 8.88 -23.56 -20.10
C MET A 1 8.28 -22.61 -21.11
N THR A 2 7.25 -21.88 -20.71
CA THR A 2 6.58 -20.91 -21.58
C THR A 2 7.10 -19.51 -21.24
N THR A 3 7.65 -18.82 -22.24
CA THR A 3 8.17 -17.46 -22.11
C THR A 3 7.08 -16.45 -22.43
N VAL A 4 6.99 -15.38 -21.62
CA VAL A 4 6.12 -14.23 -21.91
C VAL A 4 6.97 -13.00 -22.21
N TYR A 5 6.56 -12.26 -23.22
CA TYR A 5 7.16 -10.98 -23.59
C TYR A 5 6.39 -9.83 -22.95
N VAL A 6 7.10 -8.95 -22.25
CA VAL A 6 6.54 -7.75 -21.65
C VAL A 6 7.03 -6.53 -22.43
N LEU A 7 6.09 -5.68 -22.85
CA LEU A 7 6.41 -4.46 -23.59
C LEU A 7 6.64 -3.32 -22.60
N LEU A 8 7.90 -3.08 -22.25
CA LEU A 8 8.32 -1.94 -21.45
C LEU A 8 8.54 -0.72 -22.36
N PRO A 9 8.26 0.51 -21.88
CA PRO A 9 8.59 1.72 -22.64
C PRO A 9 10.14 1.77 -22.75
N TYR A 10 10.64 1.79 -23.98
CA TYR A 10 12.06 1.68 -24.40
C TYR A 10 12.58 0.25 -24.71
N THR A 11 12.19 -0.25 -25.89
CA THR A 11 13.00 -1.01 -26.88
C THR A 11 13.82 -2.23 -26.44
N ASP A 12 13.41 -3.02 -25.46
CA ASP A 12 13.87 -4.43 -25.41
C ASP A 12 12.76 -5.39 -24.93
N MET A 13 12.57 -6.45 -25.70
CA MET A 13 11.56 -7.47 -25.44
C MET A 13 12.07 -8.39 -24.33
N ALA A 14 11.66 -8.15 -23.09
CA ALA A 14 12.09 -8.94 -21.95
C ALA A 14 11.37 -10.30 -21.92
N SER A 15 12.15 -11.38 -21.92
CA SER A 15 11.68 -12.76 -21.70
C SER A 15 11.79 -13.08 -20.21
N ILE A 16 10.65 -13.39 -19.58
CA ILE A 16 10.60 -13.73 -18.15
C ILE A 16 10.17 -15.19 -18.01
N PRO A 17 10.92 -16.03 -17.27
CA PRO A 17 10.51 -17.40 -17.02
C PRO A 17 9.32 -17.42 -16.05
N LEU A 18 8.33 -18.27 -16.35
CA LEU A 18 7.16 -18.47 -15.50
C LEU A 18 7.18 -19.84 -14.82
N THR A 19 6.60 -19.88 -13.62
CA THR A 19 6.23 -21.12 -12.95
C THR A 19 4.95 -21.71 -13.56
N GLN A 20 4.73 -23.01 -13.41
CA GLN A 20 3.51 -23.68 -13.88
C GLN A 20 2.23 -23.02 -13.36
N HIS A 21 2.24 -22.57 -12.11
CA HIS A 21 1.12 -21.87 -11.49
C HIS A 21 0.83 -20.53 -12.19
N GLN A 22 1.86 -19.74 -12.50
CA GLN A 22 1.71 -18.46 -13.21
C GLN A 22 1.22 -18.67 -14.64
N GLU A 23 1.73 -19.69 -15.34
CA GLU A 23 1.26 -20.04 -16.69
C GLU A 23 -0.24 -20.39 -16.67
N THR A 24 -0.66 -21.21 -15.71
CA THR A 24 -2.07 -21.60 -15.53
C THR A 24 -2.94 -20.38 -15.25
N PHE A 25 -2.54 -19.56 -14.27
CA PHE A 25 -3.26 -18.34 -13.91
C PHE A 25 -3.42 -17.39 -15.10
N ILE A 26 -2.35 -17.11 -15.85
CA ILE A 26 -2.40 -16.22 -17.01
C ILE A 26 -3.33 -16.81 -18.09
N SER A 27 -3.22 -18.12 -18.34
CA SER A 27 -4.06 -18.80 -19.34
C SER A 27 -5.55 -18.73 -18.98
N GLU A 28 -5.91 -18.91 -17.71
CA GLU A 28 -7.28 -18.75 -17.22
C GLU A 28 -7.79 -17.31 -17.38
N ARG A 29 -6.93 -16.30 -17.15
CA ARG A 29 -7.31 -14.89 -17.34
C ARG A 29 -7.58 -14.57 -18.81
N VAL A 30 -6.78 -15.09 -19.73
CA VAL A 30 -7.05 -14.93 -21.17
C VAL A 30 -8.31 -15.69 -21.58
N ALA A 31 -8.46 -16.95 -21.14
CA ALA A 31 -9.63 -17.77 -21.44
C ALA A 31 -10.95 -17.19 -20.93
N SER A 32 -10.91 -16.40 -19.85
CA SER A 32 -12.09 -15.69 -19.34
C SER A 32 -12.60 -14.56 -20.23
N GLY A 33 -11.82 -14.14 -21.24
CA GLY A 33 -12.16 -13.05 -22.17
C GLY A 33 -11.93 -11.64 -21.63
N PHE A 34 -11.52 -11.48 -20.36
CA PHE A 34 -11.17 -10.18 -19.80
C PHE A 34 -9.85 -9.60 -20.33
N TYR A 35 -8.99 -10.45 -20.89
CA TYR A 35 -7.70 -10.06 -21.46
C TYR A 35 -7.52 -10.76 -22.80
N VAL A 36 -7.04 -10.04 -23.80
CA VAL A 36 -6.85 -10.55 -25.17
C VAL A 36 -5.54 -11.31 -25.29
N THR A 37 -4.51 -10.88 -24.56
CA THR A 37 -3.17 -11.47 -24.65
C THR A 37 -2.54 -11.68 -23.29
N THR A 38 -1.60 -12.64 -23.24
CA THR A 38 -0.73 -12.88 -22.10
C THR A 38 0.05 -11.62 -21.68
N THR A 39 0.58 -10.86 -22.64
CA THR A 39 1.30 -9.60 -22.37
C THR A 39 0.40 -8.57 -21.70
N GLU A 40 -0.88 -8.51 -22.06
CA GLU A 40 -1.85 -7.63 -21.44
C GLU A 40 -2.13 -8.01 -19.97
N VAL A 41 -2.25 -9.31 -19.68
CA VAL A 41 -2.38 -9.81 -18.30
C VAL A 41 -1.17 -9.39 -17.46
N VAL A 42 0.05 -9.57 -18.00
CA VAL A 42 1.27 -9.20 -17.28
C VAL A 42 1.38 -7.69 -17.09
N ALA A 43 1.04 -6.90 -18.11
CA ALA A 43 1.02 -5.44 -17.99
C ALA A 43 0.00 -4.97 -16.93
N ALA A 44 -1.19 -5.60 -16.86
CA ALA A 44 -2.18 -5.30 -15.84
C ALA A 44 -1.67 -5.67 -14.43
N ALA A 45 -1.00 -6.81 -14.28
CA ALA A 45 -0.41 -7.22 -13.02
C ALA A 45 0.71 -6.26 -12.55
N LEU A 46 1.55 -5.78 -13.46
CA LEU A 46 2.59 -4.80 -13.15
C LEU A 46 2.01 -3.44 -12.74
N ARG A 47 0.97 -2.96 -13.42
CA ARG A 47 0.27 -1.72 -13.01
C ARG A 47 -0.33 -1.84 -11.61
N LEU A 48 -0.93 -2.99 -11.30
CA LEU A 48 -1.47 -3.25 -9.96
C LEU A 48 -0.36 -3.19 -8.89
N LEU A 49 0.80 -3.79 -9.18
CA LEU A 49 1.96 -3.74 -8.30
C LEU A 49 2.51 -2.31 -8.13
N GLU A 50 2.60 -1.55 -9.21
CA GLU A 50 3.02 -0.13 -9.18
C GLU A 50 2.07 0.72 -8.33
N ASP A 51 0.76 0.51 -8.47
CA ASP A 51 -0.26 1.19 -7.67
C ASP A 51 -0.16 0.83 -6.18
N GLU A 52 0.08 -0.44 -5.86
CA GLU A 52 0.26 -0.89 -4.48
C GLU A 52 1.52 -0.29 -3.83
N GLU A 53 2.66 -0.30 -4.55
CA GLU A 53 3.92 0.27 -4.06
C GLU A 53 3.85 1.80 -3.92
N ARG A 54 3.15 2.48 -4.83
CA ARG A 54 2.86 3.92 -4.70
C ARG A 54 2.07 4.19 -3.42
N LEU A 55 0.96 3.47 -3.21
CA LEU A 55 0.11 3.62 -2.03
C LEU A 55 0.86 3.30 -0.73
N ARG A 56 1.72 2.28 -0.74
CA ARG A 56 2.57 1.93 0.40
C ARG A 56 3.54 3.05 0.75
N THR A 57 4.15 3.66 -0.26
CA THR A 57 5.09 4.77 -0.10
C THR A 57 4.38 6.01 0.44
N GLU A 58 3.21 6.35 -0.09
CA GLU A 58 2.38 7.47 0.38
C GLU A 58 1.95 7.29 1.84
N ARG A 59 1.47 6.09 2.20
CA ARG A 59 1.10 5.76 3.58
C ARG A 59 2.27 5.90 4.55
N LEU A 60 3.45 5.44 4.16
CA LEU A 60 4.65 5.57 4.99
C LEU A 60 5.06 7.03 5.15
N ALA A 61 4.99 7.83 4.08
CA ALA A 61 5.28 9.27 4.13
C ALA A 61 4.28 10.00 5.05
N ALA A 62 2.99 9.72 4.91
CA ALA A 62 1.94 10.28 5.76
C ALA A 62 2.15 9.92 7.24
N LEU A 63 2.46 8.65 7.53
CA LEU A 63 2.75 8.21 8.91
C LEU A 63 3.97 8.94 9.49
N LYS A 64 5.06 9.04 8.72
CA LYS A 64 6.26 9.78 9.14
C LYS A 64 5.95 11.25 9.43
N GLN A 65 5.14 11.89 8.59
CA GLN A 65 4.70 13.27 8.82
C GLN A 65 3.82 13.41 10.07
N ALA A 66 2.89 12.48 10.28
CA ALA A 66 1.99 12.48 11.43
C ALA A 66 2.73 12.32 12.77
N ILE A 67 3.78 11.50 12.83
CA ILE A 67 4.57 11.30 14.07
C ILE A 67 5.69 12.33 14.27
N ALA A 68 6.09 13.07 13.23
CA ALA A 68 7.20 14.03 13.32
C ALA A 68 7.03 15.09 14.43
N PRO A 69 5.83 15.67 14.67
CA PRO A 69 5.62 16.58 15.79
C PRO A 69 5.83 15.91 17.15
N ALA A 70 5.32 14.69 17.34
CA ALA A 70 5.48 13.93 18.58
C ALA A 70 6.96 13.61 18.83
N LEU A 71 7.71 13.20 17.81
CA LEU A 71 9.15 12.96 17.93
C LEU A 71 9.94 14.23 18.30
N ARG A 72 9.51 15.41 17.84
CA ARG A 72 10.10 16.69 18.28
C ARG A 72 9.82 16.95 19.76
N GLN A 73 8.57 16.80 20.19
CA GLN A 73 8.17 16.95 21.59
C GLN A 73 8.99 16.05 22.52
N VAL A 74 9.18 14.78 22.14
CA VAL A 74 10.03 13.82 22.87
C VAL A 74 11.46 14.33 22.98
N LYS A 75 12.08 14.79 21.88
CA LYS A 75 13.45 15.32 21.87
C LYS A 75 13.63 16.56 22.73
N GLU A 76 12.60 17.39 22.81
CA GLU A 76 12.58 18.62 23.61
C GLU A 76 12.17 18.36 25.07
N GLY A 77 12.00 17.10 25.48
CA GLY A 77 11.62 16.72 26.83
C GLY A 77 10.17 17.07 27.19
N ARG A 78 9.34 17.46 26.22
CA ARG A 78 7.92 17.77 26.40
C ARG A 78 7.09 16.50 26.43
N LEU A 79 7.25 15.73 27.51
CA LEU A 79 6.50 14.52 27.80
C LEU A 79 5.48 14.80 28.90
N GLU A 80 4.32 14.16 28.83
CA GLU A 80 3.35 14.14 29.91
C GLU A 80 3.22 12.72 30.48
N ASP A 81 2.94 12.63 31.77
CA ASP A 81 2.60 11.36 32.40
C ASP A 81 1.28 10.81 31.83
N GLY A 82 1.32 9.56 31.37
CA GLY A 82 0.20 8.93 30.67
C GLY A 82 -1.05 8.82 31.53
N GLU A 83 -0.90 8.45 32.81
CA GLU A 83 -2.06 8.31 33.71
C GLU A 83 -2.73 9.66 33.95
N SER A 84 -1.94 10.72 34.09
CA SER A 84 -2.41 12.09 34.24
C SER A 84 -3.18 12.57 32.99
N VAL A 85 -2.69 12.27 31.78
CA VAL A 85 -3.40 12.59 30.52
C VAL A 85 -4.72 11.83 30.45
N ILE A 86 -4.73 10.52 30.73
CA ILE A 86 -5.93 9.68 30.67
C ILE A 86 -6.95 10.16 31.71
N ALA A 87 -6.53 10.48 32.94
CA ALA A 87 -7.40 11.04 33.97
C ALA A 87 -8.05 12.35 33.51
N ARG A 88 -7.27 13.27 32.91
CA ARG A 88 -7.75 14.53 32.36
C ARG A 88 -8.75 14.35 31.23
N VAL A 89 -8.47 13.45 30.28
CA VAL A 89 -9.39 13.12 29.17
C VAL A 89 -10.68 12.52 29.70
N ARG A 90 -10.62 11.56 30.63
CA ARG A 90 -11.81 10.97 31.26
C ARG A 90 -12.66 12.02 31.98
N ALA A 91 -12.03 12.94 32.70
CA ALA A 91 -12.73 14.04 33.36
C ALA A 91 -13.43 14.96 32.34
N HIS A 92 -12.75 15.28 31.23
CA HIS A 92 -13.34 16.09 30.16
C HIS A 92 -14.55 15.42 29.52
N ILE A 93 -14.46 14.14 29.16
CA ILE A 93 -15.59 13.37 28.57
C ILE A 93 -16.80 13.36 29.49
N ARG A 94 -16.61 13.16 30.80
CA ARG A 94 -17.71 13.17 31.79
C ARG A 94 -18.37 14.54 31.97
N ALA A 95 -17.65 15.61 31.65
CA ALA A 95 -18.13 16.98 31.77
C ALA A 95 -18.84 17.47 30.51
N ILE A 96 -18.81 16.71 29.41
CA ILE A 96 -19.60 17.01 28.20
C ILE A 96 -21.07 16.75 28.58
N PRO A 97 -21.94 17.78 28.61
CA PRO A 97 -23.37 17.56 28.82
C PRO A 97 -23.91 16.73 27.66
N GLU A 98 -24.67 15.67 27.96
CA GLU A 98 -25.41 14.97 26.91
C GLU A 98 -26.29 16.01 26.19
N ALA A 99 -26.05 16.18 24.88
CA ALA A 99 -26.85 17.06 24.05
C ALA A 99 -28.30 16.56 24.10
N ARG A 100 -29.18 17.36 24.73
CA ARG A 100 -30.62 17.13 24.78
C ARG A 100 -31.28 17.44 23.45
#